data_AF-A0A1D7Y0U3-F1
#
_entry.id   AF-A0A1D7Y0U3-F1
#
_cell.length_a   1.000
_cell.length_b   1.000
_cell.length_c   1.000
_cell.angle_alpha   90.00
_cell.angle_beta   90.00
_cell.angle_gamma   90.00
#
_symmetry.space_group_name_H-M   'P 1'
#
loop_
_entity.id
_entity.type
_entity.pdbx_description
1 polymer ?
#
loop_
_entity_poly.entity_id
_entity_poly.type
_entity_poly.pdbx_seq_one_letter_code
_entity_poly.pdbx_strand_id
1 'polypeptide(L)'
;MLVNTLKLESISAAGSVGFLLIFTVVNDTGFKLSKEIGGKKSIPLLGAIFYFIAKVALLVQHYSVSKSDVFIAIGIIGFCFVIYIQKQNIKINKTFKASLAILLLKSN
;
A
#
# COMPACT_ATOMS: atom_id res chain seq x y z
N MET A 1 26.21 -7.13 14.98
CA MET A 1 25.40 -6.09 15.64
C MET A 1 24.71 -5.24 14.57
N LEU A 2 23.55 -5.67 14.06
CA LEU A 2 22.72 -4.87 13.13
C LEU A 2 21.21 -5.12 13.33
N VAL A 3 20.84 -6.09 14.18
CA VAL A 3 19.45 -6.51 14.40
C VAL A 3 18.66 -5.57 15.33
N ASN A 4 19.32 -4.59 15.95
CA ASN A 4 18.70 -3.68 16.93
C ASN A 4 18.74 -2.20 16.50
N THR A 5 19.08 -1.91 15.24
CA THR A 5 18.99 -0.53 14.72
C THR A 5 17.53 -0.12 14.54
N LEU A 6 16.65 -1.09 14.28
CA LEU A 6 15.19 -0.95 14.25
C LEU A 6 14.61 -1.95 15.25
N LYS A 7 13.73 -1.50 16.15
CA LYS A 7 13.13 -2.37 17.16
C LYS A 7 12.15 -3.33 16.48
N LEU A 8 12.10 -4.59 16.92
CA LEU A 8 11.12 -5.57 16.40
C LEU A 8 9.65 -5.09 16.56
N GLU A 9 9.43 -4.19 17.50
CA GLU A 9 8.17 -3.50 17.71
C GLU A 9 7.80 -2.60 16.52
N SER A 10 8.75 -1.80 15.98
CA SER A 10 8.53 -0.90 14.85
C SER A 10 8.27 -1.65 13.55
N ILE A 11 8.99 -2.75 13.29
CA ILE A 11 8.80 -3.55 12.07
C ILE A 11 7.42 -4.23 12.08
N SER A 12 7.01 -4.77 13.23
CA SER A 12 5.71 -5.40 13.41
C SER A 12 4.58 -4.38 13.27
N ALA A 13 4.71 -3.21 13.91
CA ALA A 13 3.77 -2.11 13.80
C ALA A 13 3.58 -1.64 12.35
N ALA A 14 4.68 -1.45 11.61
CA ALA A 14 4.65 -1.07 10.20
C ALA A 14 3.91 -2.12 9.34
N GLY A 15 4.21 -3.40 9.57
CA GLY A 15 3.55 -4.53 8.90
C GLY A 15 2.05 -4.56 9.17
N SER A 16 1.63 -4.45 10.43
CA SER A 16 0.23 -4.47 10.83
C SER A 16 -0.56 -3.26 10.30
N VAL A 17 0.00 -2.04 10.40
CA VAL A 17 -0.63 -0.83 9.85
C VAL A 17 -0.77 -0.93 8.33
N GLY A 18 0.26 -1.45 7.64
CA GLY A 18 0.22 -1.73 6.21
C GLY A 18 -0.88 -2.74 5.85
N PHE A 19 -0.97 -3.85 6.58
CA PHE A 19 -2.01 -4.86 6.37
C PHE A 19 -3.42 -4.28 6.55
N LEU A 20 -3.67 -3.55 7.64
CA LEU A 20 -4.97 -2.91 7.88
C LEU A 20 -5.34 -1.91 6.78
N LEU A 21 -4.36 -1.19 6.24
CA LEU A 21 -4.56 -0.30 5.11
C LEU A 21 -4.96 -1.08 3.84
N ILE A 22 -4.25 -2.17 3.52
CA ILE A 22 -4.62 -3.04 2.38
C ILE A 22 -6.04 -3.57 2.57
N PHE A 23 -6.37 -4.12 3.73
CA PHE A 23 -7.71 -4.66 4.02
C PHE A 23 -8.80 -3.60 3.90
N THR A 24 -8.54 -2.36 4.29
CA THR A 24 -9.48 -1.25 4.07
C THR A 24 -9.75 -1.03 2.58
N VAL A 25 -8.70 -1.02 1.74
CA VAL A 25 -8.82 -0.82 0.28
C VAL A 25 -9.51 -2.00 -0.42
N VAL A 26 -9.20 -3.25 -0.03
CA VAL A 26 -9.84 -4.43 -0.64
C VAL A 26 -11.32 -4.48 -0.28
N ASN A 27 -11.68 -4.12 0.96
CA ASN A 27 -13.08 -4.02 1.37
C ASN A 27 -13.81 -2.87 0.62
N ASP A 28 -13.19 -1.71 0.44
CA ASP A 28 -13.77 -0.64 -0.41
C ASP A 28 -13.98 -1.10 -1.86
N THR A 29 -13.01 -1.83 -2.41
CA THR A 29 -13.12 -2.42 -3.76
C THR A 29 -14.26 -3.45 -3.82
N GLY A 30 -14.40 -4.28 -2.79
CA GLY A 30 -15.49 -5.24 -2.65
C GLY A 30 -16.87 -4.57 -2.53
N PHE A 31 -16.94 -3.40 -1.88
CA PHE A 31 -18.17 -2.60 -1.82
C PHE A 31 -18.56 -2.05 -3.20
N LYS A 32 -17.59 -1.52 -3.95
CA LYS A 32 -17.79 -1.02 -5.32
C LYS A 32 -18.20 -2.13 -6.28
N LEU A 33 -17.52 -3.26 -6.24
CA LEU A 33 -17.75 -4.39 -7.15
C LEU A 33 -18.90 -5.30 -6.72
N SER A 34 -19.49 -5.09 -5.53
CA SER A 34 -20.55 -5.92 -4.96
C SER A 34 -21.74 -6.19 -5.88
N LYS A 35 -22.03 -5.26 -6.83
CA LYS A 35 -23.08 -5.46 -7.84
C LYS A 35 -22.69 -6.52 -8.90
N GLU A 36 -21.42 -6.58 -9.28
CA GLU A 36 -20.92 -7.50 -10.30
C GLU A 36 -20.64 -8.90 -9.76
N ILE A 37 -20.19 -8.99 -8.49
CA ILE A 37 -19.91 -10.28 -7.84
C ILE A 37 -21.15 -10.92 -7.19
N GLY A 38 -22.33 -10.32 -7.31
CA GLY A 38 -23.55 -10.80 -6.63
C GLY A 38 -23.45 -10.81 -5.09
N GLY A 39 -22.50 -10.07 -4.53
CA GLY A 39 -22.22 -10.03 -3.09
C GLY A 39 -23.11 -9.05 -2.34
N LYS A 40 -23.20 -9.20 -1.01
CA LYS A 40 -23.90 -8.24 -0.14
C LYS A 40 -22.98 -7.07 0.22
N LYS A 41 -23.33 -5.85 -0.21
CA LYS A 41 -22.58 -4.60 0.06
C LYS A 41 -22.29 -4.31 1.53
N SER A 42 -23.16 -4.78 2.42
CA SER A 42 -23.03 -4.50 3.85
C SER A 42 -21.80 -5.15 4.49
N ILE A 43 -21.37 -6.31 3.97
CA ILE A 43 -20.21 -7.05 4.48
C ILE A 43 -18.90 -6.26 4.26
N PRO A 44 -18.54 -5.86 3.01
CA PRO A 44 -17.35 -5.07 2.77
C PRO A 44 -17.42 -3.68 3.43
N LEU A 45 -18.61 -3.07 3.53
CA LEU A 45 -18.75 -1.77 4.19
C LEU A 45 -18.41 -1.86 5.69
N LEU A 46 -18.94 -2.86 6.38
CA LEU A 46 -18.67 -3.07 7.81
C LEU A 46 -17.19 -3.46 8.03
N GLY A 47 -16.64 -4.30 7.15
CA GLY A 47 -15.22 -4.66 7.18
C GLY A 47 -14.32 -3.43 7.02
N ALA A 48 -14.57 -2.58 6.03
CA ALA A 48 -13.81 -1.34 5.81
C ALA A 48 -13.83 -0.42 7.04
N ILE A 49 -15.00 -0.22 7.65
CA ILE A 49 -15.15 0.61 8.86
C ILE A 49 -14.36 0.01 10.03
N PHE A 50 -14.48 -1.29 10.26
CA PHE A 50 -13.80 -1.96 11.36
C PHE A 50 -12.26 -1.92 11.22
N TYR A 51 -11.76 -2.20 10.01
CA TYR A 51 -10.34 -2.10 9.70
C TYR A 51 -9.81 -0.68 9.80
N PHE A 52 -10.60 0.32 9.42
CA PHE A 52 -10.23 1.72 9.57
C PHE A 52 -10.08 2.11 11.05
N ILE A 53 -11.04 1.73 11.89
CA ILE A 53 -11.01 1.99 13.34
C ILE A 53 -9.80 1.29 13.97
N ALA A 54 -9.58 0.01 13.66
CA ALA A 54 -8.44 -0.75 14.16
C ALA A 54 -7.10 -0.10 13.78
N LYS A 55 -6.98 0.40 12.53
CA LYS A 55 -5.77 1.10 12.06
C LYS A 55 -5.52 2.37 12.87
N VAL A 56 -6.55 3.17 13.11
CA VAL A 56 -6.46 4.40 13.90
C VAL A 56 -6.08 4.09 15.34
N ALA A 57 -6.71 3.08 15.96
CA ALA A 57 -6.40 2.66 17.32
C ALA A 57 -4.93 2.22 17.46
N LEU A 58 -4.41 1.42 16.53
CA LEU A 58 -2.99 1.03 16.52
C LEU A 58 -2.06 2.23 16.32
N LEU A 59 -2.41 3.17 15.45
CA LEU A 59 -1.60 4.39 15.26
C LEU A 59 -1.49 5.19 16.56
N VAL A 60 -2.63 5.40 17.24
CA VAL A 60 -2.68 6.15 18.51
C VAL A 60 -1.90 5.42 19.60
N GLN A 61 -2.02 4.10 19.69
CA GLN A 61 -1.30 3.30 20.67
C GLN A 61 0.22 3.36 20.45
N HIS A 62 0.69 3.18 19.21
CA HIS A 62 2.11 3.27 18.90
C HIS A 62 2.69 4.69 19.02
N TYR A 63 1.87 5.72 18.79
CA TYR A 63 2.28 7.11 19.00
C TYR A 63 2.59 7.43 20.46
N SER A 64 1.88 6.78 21.40
CA SER A 64 2.09 6.97 22.84
C SER A 64 3.28 6.18 23.39
N VAL A 65 3.66 5.05 22.75
CA VAL A 65 4.76 4.19 23.20
C VAL A 65 6.10 4.70 22.68
N SER A 66 6.19 5.03 21.39
CA SER A 66 7.45 5.46 20.76
C SER A 66 7.17 6.22 19.47
N LYS A 67 7.30 7.56 19.51
CA LYS A 67 7.11 8.41 18.32
C LYS A 67 8.05 8.01 17.16
N SER A 68 9.28 7.62 17.48
CA SER A 68 10.29 7.20 16.50
C SER A 68 9.86 5.99 15.68
N ASP A 69 9.13 5.05 16.27
CA ASP A 69 8.69 3.82 15.61
C ASP A 69 7.64 4.09 14.52
N VAL A 70 6.79 5.09 14.74
CA VAL A 70 5.78 5.54 13.76
C VAL A 70 6.45 6.17 12.54
N PHE A 71 7.47 7.00 12.73
CA PHE A 71 8.21 7.61 11.62
C PHE A 71 8.97 6.59 10.78
N ILE A 72 9.57 5.58 11.43
CA ILE A 72 10.23 4.46 10.74
C ILE A 72 9.22 3.68 9.89
N ALA A 73 8.06 3.35 10.46
CA ALA A 73 7.00 2.62 9.76
C ALA A 73 6.51 3.36 8.50
N ILE A 74 6.23 4.67 8.64
CA ILE A 74 5.83 5.52 7.51
C ILE A 74 6.96 5.62 6.49
N GLY A 75 8.22 5.70 6.93
CA GLY A 75 9.39 5.73 6.07
C GLY A 75 9.52 4.46 5.22
N ILE A 76 9.36 3.27 5.81
CA ILE A 76 9.43 1.99 5.10
C ILE A 76 8.30 1.88 4.06
N ILE A 77 7.06 2.23 4.45
CA ILE A 77 5.90 2.19 3.55
C ILE A 77 6.09 3.18 2.40
N GLY A 78 6.48 4.43 2.70
CA GLY A 78 6.73 5.47 1.71
C GLY A 78 7.84 5.10 0.74
N PHE A 79 8.95 4.55 1.24
CA PHE A 79 10.07 4.11 0.41
C PHE A 79 9.67 2.99 -0.55
N CYS A 80 8.86 2.04 -0.10
CA CYS A 80 8.31 0.98 -0.95
C CYS A 80 7.48 1.56 -2.12
N PHE A 81 6.62 2.54 -1.83
CA PHE A 81 5.85 3.23 -2.86
C PHE A 81 6.72 4.03 -3.84
N VAL A 82 7.75 4.73 -3.36
CA VAL A 82 8.68 5.46 -4.24
C VAL A 82 9.37 4.52 -5.23
N ILE A 83 9.89 3.38 -4.76
CA ILE A 83 10.49 2.37 -5.64
C ILE A 83 9.48 1.85 -6.66
N TYR A 84 8.25 1.57 -6.22
CA TYR A 84 7.18 1.09 -7.10
C TYR A 84 6.87 2.10 -8.21
N ILE A 85 6.69 3.37 -7.88
CA ILE A 85 6.42 4.44 -8.85
C ILE A 85 7.59 4.60 -9.83
N GLN A 86 8.83 4.59 -9.35
CA GLN A 86 10.00 4.66 -10.24
C GLN A 86 10.04 3.49 -11.21
N LYS A 87 9.80 2.27 -10.73
CA LYS A 87 9.76 1.08 -11.59
C LYS A 87 8.63 1.15 -12.63
N GLN A 88 7.48 1.71 -12.27
CA GLN A 88 6.38 1.92 -13.21
C GLN A 88 6.74 2.93 -14.32
N ASN A 89 7.40 4.04 -13.97
CA ASN A 89 7.87 5.05 -14.94
C ASN A 89 8.89 4.46 -15.93
N ILE A 90 9.83 3.63 -15.43
CA ILE A 90 10.82 2.95 -16.27
C ILE A 90 10.14 2.00 -17.28
N LYS A 91 9.11 1.26 -16.85
CA LYS A 91 8.36 0.34 -17.70
C LYS A 91 7.65 1.08 -18.84
N ILE A 92 7.00 2.21 -18.55
CA ILE A 92 6.30 3.04 -19.55
C ILE A 92 7.26 3.60 -20.60
N ASN A 93 8.41 4.16 -20.17
CA ASN A 93 9.41 4.72 -21.09
C ASN A 93 9.95 3.63 -22.05
N LYS A 94 10.22 2.42 -21.55
CA LYS A 94 10.69 1.31 -22.38
C LYS A 94 9.66 0.88 -23.43
N THR A 95 8.38 0.83 -23.07
CA THR A 95 7.28 0.53 -24.01
C THR A 95 7.11 1.63 -25.06
N PHE A 96 7.22 2.90 -24.66
CA PHE A 96 7.14 4.04 -25.59
C PHE A 96 8.29 4.03 -26.61
N LYS A 97 9.52 3.81 -26.16
CA LYS A 97 10.70 3.74 -27.03
C LYS A 97 10.62 2.57 -28.03
N ALA A 98 10.08 1.43 -27.61
CA ALA A 98 9.82 0.29 -28.49
C ALA A 98 8.74 0.61 -29.54
N SER A 99 7.65 1.27 -29.14
CA SER A 99 6.57 1.67 -30.06
C SER A 99 7.04 2.68 -31.10
N LEU A 100 7.87 3.67 -30.71
CA LEU A 100 8.45 4.64 -31.63
C LEU A 100 9.40 3.99 -32.64
N ALA A 101 10.25 3.04 -32.21
CA ALA A 101 11.16 2.32 -33.09
C ALA A 101 10.43 1.49 -34.16
N ILE A 102 9.31 0.86 -33.82
CA ILE A 102 8.47 0.10 -34.78
C ILE A 102 7.84 1.05 -35.80
N LEU A 103 7.40 2.24 -35.38
CA LEU A 103 6.78 3.22 -36.26
C LEU A 103 7.78 3.81 -37.26
N LEU A 104 9.02 4.06 -36.83
CA LEU A 104 10.11 4.49 -37.72
C LEU A 104 10.54 3.39 -38.71
N LEU A 105 10.54 2.13 -38.31
CA LEU A 105 10.82 1.00 -39.22
C LEU A 105 9.69 0.72 -40.22
N LYS A 106 8.43 1.08 -39.89
CA LYS A 106 7.28 0.96 -40.80
C LYS A 106 7.21 2.11 -41.83
N SER A 107 7.92 3.22 -41.57
CA SER A 107 7.92 4.43 -42.40
C SER A 107 9.06 4.49 -43.42
N ASN A 108 9.88 3.43 -43.51
CA ASN A 108 10.99 3.26 -44.45
C ASN A 108 10.77 1.95 -45.23
#